data_AF-A0A3A5AUN0-F1
#
_entry.id   AF-A0A3A5AUN0-F1
#
_cell.length_a   1.000
_cell.length_b   1.000
_cell.length_c   1.000
_cell.angle_alpha   90.00
_cell.angle_beta   90.00
_cell.angle_gamma   90.00
#
_symmetry.space_group_name_H-M   'P 1'
#
loop_
_entity.id
_entity.type
_entity.pdbx_description
1 polymer ?
#
loop_
_entity_poly.entity_id
_entity_poly.type
_entity_poly.pdbx_seq_one_letter_code
_entity_poly.pdbx_strand_id
1 'polypeptide(L)' 'MSIEIARSFLLWCTIINYGILMVWFLFFTFGHEWIHHMHGRWFRLSHEQFDAIHYAGMAIFKIGIILFNLVPLIVLWFVS' A
#
# COMPACT_ATOMS: atom_id res chain seq x y z
N MET A 1 11.35 23.47 8.76
CA MET A 1 11.82 22.18 8.17
C MET A 1 12.68 22.52 6.97
N SER A 2 13.92 22.02 6.87
CA SER A 2 14.73 22.23 5.65
C SER A 2 14.20 21.34 4.52
N ILE A 3 14.49 21.69 3.27
CA ILE A 3 14.09 20.87 2.11
C ILE A 3 14.71 19.46 2.20
N GLU A 4 15.93 19.33 2.71
CA GLU A 4 16.58 18.04 2.94
C GLU A 4 15.83 17.14 3.94
N ILE A 5 15.29 17.72 5.02
CA ILE A 5 14.46 16.97 5.98
C ILE A 5 13.15 16.53 5.32
N ALA A 6 12.52 17.41 4.54
CA ALA A 6 11.28 17.09 3.84
C ALA A 6 11.46 15.96 2.80
N ARG A 7 12.55 16.02 2.02
CA ARG A 7 12.93 15.01 1.04
C ARG A 7 13.20 13.66 1.72
N SER A 8 13.97 13.66 2.81
CA SER A 8 14.28 12.44 3.58
C SER A 8 13.01 11.82 4.19
N PHE A 9 12.12 12.65 4.73
CA PHE A 9 10.83 12.20 5.26
C PHE A 9 9.97 11.54 4.18
N LEU A 10 9.74 12.21 3.05
CA LEU A 10 8.92 11.67 1.96
C LEU A 10 9.53 10.42 1.31
N LEU A 11 10.86 10.32 1.27
CA LEU A 11 11.58 9.12 0.83
C LEU A 11 11.25 7.92 1.73
N TRP A 12 11.43 8.07 3.05
CA TRP A 12 11.13 6.99 3.99
C TRP A 12 9.64 6.64 4.03
N CYS A 13 8.74 7.63 3.93
CA CYS A 13 7.32 7.38 3.78
C CYS A 13 7.02 6.57 2.51
N THR A 14 7.66 6.89 1.38
CA THR A 14 7.47 6.14 0.13
C THR A 14 7.95 4.69 0.29
N ILE A 15 9.16 4.47 0.83
CA ILE A 15 9.75 3.14 1.02
C ILE A 15 8.88 2.29 1.94
N ILE A 16 8.53 2.81 3.12
CA ILE A 16 7.77 2.06 4.13
C ILE A 16 6.38 1.71 3.59
N ASN A 17 5.67 2.66 2.96
CA ASN A 17 4.34 2.37 2.44
C ASN A 17 4.37 1.37 1.28
N TYR A 18 5.37 1.42 0.39
CA TYR A 18 5.53 0.38 -0.64
C TYR A 18 5.91 -0.97 -0.03
N GLY A 19 6.68 -1.00 1.06
CA GLY A 19 6.96 -2.21 1.83
C GLY A 19 5.69 -2.83 2.40
N ILE A 20 4.81 -2.01 3.01
CA ILE A 20 3.50 -2.44 3.52
C ILE A 20 2.63 -2.99 2.37
N LEU A 21 2.56 -2.26 1.25
CA LEU A 21 1.81 -2.70 0.07
C LEU A 21 2.33 -4.04 -0.48
N MET A 22 3.65 -4.23 -0.49
CA MET A 22 4.28 -5.47 -0.94
C MET A 22 3.95 -6.62 0.02
N VAL A 23 4.06 -6.42 1.33
CA VAL A 23 3.68 -7.44 2.32
C VAL A 23 2.20 -7.80 2.16
N TRP A 24 1.31 -6.82 2.01
CA TRP A 24 -0.11 -7.06 1.77
C TRP A 24 -0.32 -7.90 0.49
N PHE A 25 0.33 -7.52 -0.62
CA PHE A 25 0.26 -8.26 -1.87
C PHE A 25 0.76 -9.71 -1.76
N LEU A 26 1.89 -9.93 -1.08
CA LEU A 26 2.45 -11.27 -0.84
C LEU A 26 1.50 -12.10 0.03
N PHE A 27 0.95 -11.51 1.09
CA PHE A 27 0.01 -12.18 1.97
C PHE A 27 -1.27 -12.58 1.22
N PHE A 28 -1.78 -11.71 0.36
CA PHE A 28 -2.94 -12.00 -0.49
C PHE A 28 -2.66 -13.07 -1.54
N THR A 29 -1.48 -13.04 -2.17
CA THR A 29 -1.13 -13.96 -3.27
C THR A 29 -0.80 -15.36 -2.76
N PHE A 30 -0.03 -15.48 -1.66
CA PHE A 30 0.43 -16.77 -1.14
C PHE A 30 -0.45 -17.31 -0.01
N GLY A 31 -1.15 -16.44 0.73
CA GLY A 31 -2.01 -16.79 1.85
C GLY A 31 -3.48 -16.92 1.50
N HIS A 32 -3.85 -16.88 0.22
CA HIS A 32 -5.23 -16.81 -0.25
C HIS A 32 -6.15 -17.88 0.37
N GLU A 33 -5.72 -19.14 0.36
CA GLU A 33 -6.43 -20.28 0.96
C GLU A 33 -6.52 -20.16 2.49
N TRP A 34 -5.45 -19.70 3.16
CA TRP A 34 -5.37 -19.58 4.61
C TRP A 34 -6.23 -18.42 5.15
N ILE A 35 -6.19 -17.28 4.46
CA ILE A 35 -6.98 -16.10 4.82
C ILE A 35 -8.46 -16.36 4.57
N HIS A 36 -8.82 -17.03 3.46
CA HIS A 36 -10.22 -17.38 3.21
C HIS A 36 -10.77 -18.34 4.28
N HIS A 37 -9.97 -19.33 4.73
CA HIS A 37 -10.36 -20.23 5.82
C HIS A 37 -10.46 -19.54 7.19
N MET A 38 -9.62 -18.53 7.45
CA MET A 38 -9.65 -17.76 8.70
C MET A 38 -10.74 -16.70 8.72
N HIS A 39 -10.85 -15.88 7.68
CA HIS A 39 -11.86 -14.83 7.55
C HIS A 39 -13.26 -15.40 7.28
N GLY A 40 -13.39 -16.54 6.60
CA GLY A 40 -14.68 -17.20 6.37
C GLY A 40 -15.41 -17.57 7.66
N ARG A 41 -14.70 -17.70 8.78
CA ARG A 41 -15.30 -17.90 10.12
C ARG A 41 -15.89 -16.62 10.72
N TRP A 42 -15.44 -15.44 10.30
CA TRP A 42 -15.84 -14.15 10.86
C TRP A 42 -16.73 -13.34 9.89
N PHE A 43 -16.59 -13.56 8.59
CA PHE A 43 -17.32 -12.88 7.53
C PHE A 43 -17.69 -13.88 6.43
N ARG A 44 -18.97 -13.93 6.05
CA ARG A 44 -19.44 -14.70 4.88
C ARG A 44 -19.18 -13.89 3.61
N LEU A 45 -17.94 -13.88 3.13
CA LEU A 45 -17.57 -13.33 1.83
C LEU A 45 -17.37 -14.46 0.83
N SER A 46 -17.79 -14.25 -0.41
CA SER A 46 -17.36 -15.11 -1.52
C SER A 46 -15.90 -14.82 -1.87
N HIS A 47 -15.22 -15.77 -2.52
CA HIS A 47 -13.85 -15.60 -3.00
C HIS A 47 -13.73 -14.34 -3.90
N GLU A 48 -14.67 -14.14 -4.82
CA GLU A 48 -14.66 -12.99 -5.74
C GLU A 48 -14.81 -11.64 -5.00
N GLN A 49 -15.65 -11.57 -3.97
CA GLN A 49 -15.80 -10.36 -3.15
C GLN A 49 -14.55 -10.08 -2.31
N PHE A 50 -13.95 -11.13 -1.74
CA PHE A 50 -12.72 -11.02 -0.98
C PHE A 50 -11.61 -10.44 -1.86
N ASP A 51 -11.46 -10.96 -3.08
CA ASP A 51 -10.46 -10.54 -4.05
C ASP A 51 -10.67 -9.10 -4.50
N ALA A 52 -11.91 -8.75 -4.84
CA ALA A 52 -12.26 -7.40 -5.25
C ALA A 52 -11.93 -6.37 -4.16
N ILE A 53 -12.24 -6.67 -2.89
CA ILE A 53 -11.97 -5.76 -1.76
C ILE A 53 -10.45 -5.59 -1.56
N HIS A 54 -9.68 -6.68 -1.60
CA HIS A 54 -8.23 -6.61 -1.39
C HIS A 54 -7.54 -5.89 -2.55
N TYR A 55 -7.93 -6.20 -3.78
CA TYR A 55 -7.40 -5.53 -4.96
C TYR A 55 -7.74 -4.04 -4.97
N ALA A 56 -9.00 -3.68 -4.68
CA ALA A 56 -9.41 -2.29 -4.58
C ALA A 56 -8.67 -1.56 -3.45
N GLY A 57 -8.52 -2.20 -2.28
CA GLY A 57 -7.76 -1.66 -1.16
C GLY A 57 -6.30 -1.39 -1.52
N MET A 58 -5.63 -2.35 -2.15
CA MET A 58 -4.27 -2.18 -2.65
C MET A 58 -4.15 -1.08 -3.70
N ALA A 59 -5.11 -0.97 -4.62
CA ALA A 59 -5.13 0.07 -5.65
C ALA A 59 -5.26 1.47 -5.04
N ILE A 60 -6.22 1.67 -4.12
CA ILE A 60 -6.42 2.94 -3.42
C ILE A 60 -5.18 3.29 -2.60
N PHE A 61 -4.61 2.32 -1.87
CA PHE A 61 -3.41 2.53 -1.07
C PHE A 61 -2.23 2.94 -1.96
N LYS A 62 -2.00 2.24 -3.08
CA LYS A 62 -0.96 2.57 -4.06
C LYS A 62 -1.13 3.99 -4.62
N ILE A 63 -2.35 4.38 -4.96
CA ILE A 63 -2.65 5.75 -5.43
C ILE A 63 -2.32 6.78 -4.34
N GLY A 64 -2.70 6.51 -3.09
CA GLY A 64 -2.34 7.36 -1.94
C GLY A 64 -0.84 7.54 -1.79
N ILE A 65 -0.05 6.47 -1.94
CA ILE A 65 1.42 6.56 -1.90
C ILE A 65 1.94 7.47 -3.01
N ILE A 66 1.40 7.35 -4.23
CA ILE A 66 1.82 8.17 -5.37
C ILE A 66 1.51 9.65 -5.12
N LEU A 67 0.26 9.96 -4.76
CA LEU A 67 -0.20 11.34 -4.62
C LEU A 67 0.41 12.07 -3.43
N PHE A 68 0.57 11.40 -2.28
CA PHE A 68 0.97 12.05 -1.03
C PHE A 68 2.44 11.87 -0.67
N ASN A 69 3.15 10.89 -1.25
CA ASN A 69 4.56 10.66 -0.95
C ASN A 69 5.47 10.80 -2.18
N LEU A 70 5.25 9.98 -3.20
CA LEU A 70 6.19 9.88 -4.33
C LEU A 70 6.19 11.14 -5.20
N VAL A 71 5.03 11.66 -5.60
CA VAL A 71 4.95 12.88 -6.41
C VAL A 71 5.54 14.08 -5.67
N PRO A 72 5.18 14.37 -4.40
CA PRO A 72 5.83 15.43 -3.63
C PRO A 72 7.35 15.24 -3.49
N LEU A 73 7.83 14.00 -3.27
CA LEU A 73 9.26 13.71 -3.21
C LEU A 73 9.95 14.10 -4.53
N ILE A 74 9.40 13.66 -5.66
CA ILE A 74 9.92 13.97 -7.00
C ILE A 74 9.95 15.49 -7.23
N VAL A 75 8.87 16.20 -6.86
CA VAL A 75 8.82 17.67 -6.98
C VAL A 75 9.93 18.31 -6.15
N LEU A 76 10.16 17.87 -4.91
CA LEU A 76 11.26 18.39 -4.10
C LEU A 76 12.60 18.21 -4.81
N TRP A 77 12.88 17.03 -5.39
CA TRP A 77 14.11 16.81 -6.16
C TRP A 77 14.31 17.77 -7.35
N PHE A 78 13.24 18.27 -7.96
CA PHE A 78 13.34 19.23 -9.06
C PHE A 78 13.55 20.67 -8.61
N VAL A 79 13.08 21.04 -7.42
CA VAL A 79 13.04 22.44 -6.95
C VAL A 79 14.09 22.77 -5.88
N SER A 80 14.98 21.83 -5.54
CA SER A 80 16.02 22.02 -4.52
C SER A 80 17.42 21.75 -5.00
#